data_AF-A0A9J6A0I1-F1
#
_entry.id   AF-A0A9J6A0I1-F1
#
_cell.length_a   1.000
_cell.length_b   1.000
_cell.length_c   1.000
_cell.angle_alpha   90.00
_cell.angle_beta   90.00
_cell.angle_gamma   90.00
#
_symmetry.space_group_name_H-M   'P 1'
#
loop_
_entity.id
_entity.type
_entity.pdbx_description
1 polymer ?
#
loop_
_entity_poly.entity_id
_entity_poly.type
_entity_poly.pdbx_seq_one_letter_code
_entity_poly.pdbx_strand_id
1 'polypeptide(L)'
;MLGPIHPPPRFVITGGTLGIPGPNTLKNWFKIEKYETRRPHSYKLRYCPSKYICPTCNFDCADVGLTYNSGYYRLALNNKPYPFGITKVNKNDA
;
A
#
# COMPACT_ATOMS: atom_id res chain seq x y z
N MET A 1 -16.62 -7.02 -28.53
CA MET A 1 -16.24 -7.63 -27.24
C MET A 1 -15.79 -6.50 -26.33
N LEU A 2 -16.64 -6.09 -25.39
CA LEU A 2 -16.26 -5.09 -24.40
C LEU A 2 -15.32 -5.80 -23.42
N GLY A 3 -14.05 -5.41 -23.40
CA GLY A 3 -13.09 -5.85 -22.39
C GLY A 3 -13.62 -5.57 -20.97
N PRO A 4 -13.07 -6.21 -19.94
CA PRO A 4 -13.60 -6.10 -18.58
C PRO A 4 -13.73 -4.62 -18.18
N ILE A 5 -14.93 -4.26 -17.74
CA ILE A 5 -15.35 -2.92 -17.26
C ILE A 5 -14.59 -2.51 -15.98
N HIS A 6 -13.67 -3.34 -15.48
CA HIS A 6 -12.84 -3.06 -14.31
C HIS A 6 -11.46 -2.56 -14.71
N PRO A 7 -11.00 -1.41 -14.16
CA PRO A 7 -9.62 -0.99 -14.33
C PRO A 7 -8.66 -2.08 -13.84
N PRO A 8 -7.47 -2.20 -14.46
CA PRO A 8 -6.51 -3.21 -14.08
C PRO A 8 -6.10 -3.06 -12.61
N PRO A 9 -5.87 -4.17 -11.89
CA PRO A 9 -5.48 -4.14 -10.49
C PRO A 9 -4.17 -3.37 -10.31
N ARG A 10 -4.14 -2.47 -9.32
CA ARG A 10 -2.94 -1.71 -8.95
C ARG A 10 -2.10 -2.54 -7.97
N PHE A 11 -1.02 -3.14 -8.46
CA PHE A 11 -0.10 -3.93 -7.64
C PHE A 11 0.96 -3.06 -6.97
N VAL A 12 1.41 -3.47 -5.77
CA VAL A 12 2.63 -2.94 -5.16
C VAL A 12 3.83 -3.64 -5.79
N ILE A 13 4.74 -2.85 -6.33
CA ILE A 13 5.95 -3.31 -7.02
C ILE A 13 7.15 -2.49 -6.56
N THR A 14 8.35 -3.02 -6.81
CA THR A 14 9.61 -2.30 -6.64
C THR A 14 9.90 -1.41 -7.87
N GLY A 15 10.99 -0.65 -7.83
CA GLY A 15 11.41 0.25 -8.93
C GLY A 15 10.92 1.69 -8.81
N GLY A 16 10.37 2.08 -7.66
CA GLY A 16 10.06 3.48 -7.37
C GLY A 16 11.32 4.32 -7.15
N THR A 17 11.26 5.60 -7.51
CA THR A 17 12.35 6.56 -7.27
C THR A 17 12.34 7.05 -5.82
N LEU A 18 13.45 6.85 -5.11
CA LEU A 18 13.63 7.46 -3.78
C LEU A 18 13.69 8.99 -3.90
N GLY A 19 12.99 9.71 -3.05
CA GLY A 19 13.01 11.17 -3.09
C GLY A 19 12.03 11.84 -2.13
N ILE A 20 11.97 13.16 -2.25
CA ILE A 20 11.10 14.04 -1.45
C ILE A 20 9.64 13.89 -1.92
N PRO A 21 8.64 14.04 -1.02
CA PRO A 21 7.25 14.05 -1.44
C PRO A 21 6.96 15.15 -2.45
N GLY A 22 6.40 14.77 -3.60
CA GLY A 22 5.90 15.70 -4.61
C GLY A 22 5.16 14.99 -5.73
N PRO A 23 4.68 15.73 -6.74
CA PRO A 23 3.92 15.16 -7.86
C PRO A 23 4.67 14.05 -8.62
N ASN A 24 5.99 14.14 -8.69
CA ASN A 24 6.83 13.15 -9.39
C ASN A 24 7.03 11.84 -8.60
N THR A 25 6.74 11.82 -7.30
CA THR A 25 6.94 10.65 -6.42
C THR A 25 5.63 10.10 -5.87
N LEU A 26 4.47 10.54 -6.37
CA LEU A 26 3.14 10.22 -5.82
C LEU A 26 2.90 8.73 -5.57
N LYS A 27 3.35 7.88 -6.49
CA LYS A 27 3.15 6.42 -6.46
C LYS A 27 3.96 5.71 -5.37
N ASN A 28 4.87 6.41 -4.71
CA ASN A 28 5.84 5.82 -3.78
C ASN A 28 5.40 5.96 -2.31
N TRP A 29 4.34 6.72 -2.04
CA TRP A 29 3.91 7.07 -0.68
C TRP A 29 2.82 6.14 -0.14
N PHE A 30 3.16 5.42 0.91
CA PHE A 30 2.25 4.56 1.66
C PHE A 30 2.10 5.05 3.10
N LYS A 31 0.98 4.68 3.73
CA LYS A 31 0.71 4.91 5.15
C LYS A 31 0.65 3.57 5.87
N ILE A 32 1.15 3.55 7.10
CA ILE A 32 0.95 2.45 8.04
C ILE A 32 -0.08 2.93 9.06
N GLU A 33 -1.20 2.22 9.15
CA GLU A 33 -2.31 2.57 10.02
C GLU A 33 -2.57 1.43 11.01
N LYS A 34 -2.93 1.77 12.26
CA LYS A 34 -3.36 0.74 13.23
C LYS A 34 -4.55 -0.01 12.64
N TYR A 35 -4.51 -1.33 12.72
CA TYR A 35 -5.61 -2.19 12.27
C TYR A 35 -5.94 -3.16 13.37
N GLU A 36 -7.11 -2.97 13.98
CA GLU A 36 -7.54 -3.76 15.12
C GLU A 36 -7.80 -5.21 14.67
N THR A 37 -7.12 -6.15 15.32
CA THR A 37 -7.32 -7.58 15.11
C THR A 37 -7.37 -8.26 16.47
N ARG A 38 -7.50 -9.60 16.50
CA ARG A 38 -7.38 -10.35 17.75
C ARG A 38 -5.96 -10.33 18.34
N ARG A 39 -4.97 -9.78 17.63
CA ARG A 39 -3.56 -9.72 18.05
C ARG A 39 -3.13 -8.27 18.29
N PRO A 40 -2.38 -7.98 19.37
CA PRO A 40 -1.82 -6.65 19.58
C PRO A 40 -0.82 -6.30 18.47
N HIS A 41 -0.53 -5.01 18.32
CA HIS A 41 0.46 -4.48 17.37
C HIS A 41 0.20 -4.87 15.90
N SER A 42 -1.08 -4.91 15.52
CA SER A 42 -1.51 -5.16 14.15
C SER A 42 -1.70 -3.86 13.38
N TYR A 43 -1.23 -3.84 12.14
CA TYR A 43 -1.31 -2.69 11.23
C TYR A 43 -1.82 -3.10 9.86
N LYS A 44 -2.27 -2.12 9.08
CA LYS A 44 -2.54 -2.26 7.65
C LYS A 44 -1.73 -1.23 6.86
N LEU A 45 -1.48 -1.57 5.60
CA LEU A 45 -0.83 -0.68 4.66
C LEU A 45 -1.91 -0.01 3.83
N ARG A 46 -1.81 1.29 3.62
CA ARG A 46 -2.77 2.07 2.83
C ARG A 46 -2.05 2.93 1.80
N TYR A 47 -2.53 2.90 0.56
CA TYR A 47 -2.16 3.90 -0.42
C TYR A 47 -3.20 5.02 -0.39
N CYS A 48 -2.81 6.15 0.21
CA CYS A 48 -3.60 7.37 0.21
C CYS A 48 -2.66 8.55 0.49
N PRO A 49 -1.85 8.98 -0.50
CA PRO A 49 -0.92 10.08 -0.34
C PRO A 49 -1.62 11.32 0.24
N SER A 50 -0.90 12.09 1.05
CA SER A 50 -1.44 13.32 1.64
C SER A 50 -1.59 14.40 0.57
N LYS A 51 -2.62 15.24 0.69
CA LYS A 51 -2.92 16.31 -0.29
C LYS A 51 -1.76 17.28 -0.51
N TYR A 52 -0.92 17.55 0.49
CA TYR A 52 0.24 18.43 0.32
C TYR A 52 1.25 17.91 -0.72
N ILE A 53 1.29 16.59 -0.98
CA ILE A 53 2.19 15.97 -1.96
C ILE A 53 1.76 16.33 -3.40
N CYS A 54 0.46 16.49 -3.63
CA CYS A 54 -0.10 17.03 -4.87
C CYS A 54 -1.49 17.64 -4.56
N PRO A 55 -1.56 18.97 -4.36
CA PRO A 55 -2.81 19.63 -3.95
C PRO A 55 -3.95 19.46 -4.95
N THR A 56 -3.62 19.35 -6.24
CA THR A 56 -4.59 19.21 -7.35
C THR A 56 -4.98 17.77 -7.64
N CYS A 57 -4.28 16.77 -7.08
CA CYS A 57 -4.53 15.36 -7.37
C CYS A 57 -5.75 14.83 -6.60
N ASN A 58 -6.56 14.02 -7.27
CA ASN A 58 -7.58 13.19 -6.62
C ASN A 58 -7.06 11.76 -6.50
N PHE A 59 -6.89 11.30 -5.25
CA PHE A 59 -6.35 9.98 -4.97
C PHE A 59 -7.47 8.96 -4.86
N ASP A 60 -7.42 7.93 -5.70
CA ASP A 60 -8.20 6.71 -5.51
C ASP A 60 -7.56 5.88 -4.37
N CYS A 61 -7.92 6.24 -3.14
CA CYS A 61 -7.35 5.68 -1.93
C CYS A 61 -7.86 4.28 -1.64
N ALA A 62 -6.95 3.37 -1.30
CA ALA A 62 -7.30 1.99 -1.04
C ALA A 62 -6.33 1.36 -0.03
N ASP A 63 -6.87 0.46 0.79
CA ASP A 63 -6.05 -0.42 1.62
C ASP A 63 -5.37 -1.49 0.76
N VAL A 64 -4.18 -1.88 1.17
CA VAL A 64 -3.41 -2.93 0.51
C VAL A 64 -3.81 -4.28 1.09
N GLY A 65 -4.16 -5.21 0.19
CA GLY A 65 -4.45 -6.59 0.49
C GLY A 65 -3.63 -7.56 -0.34
N LEU A 66 -3.92 -8.84 -0.19
CA LEU A 66 -3.35 -9.91 -1.04
C LEU A 66 -4.30 -10.24 -2.19
N THR A 67 -3.73 -10.43 -3.38
CA THR A 67 -4.44 -10.88 -4.57
C THR A 67 -3.63 -11.99 -5.24
N TYR A 68 -4.25 -13.14 -5.49
CA TYR A 68 -3.60 -14.23 -6.21
C TYR A 68 -3.50 -13.88 -7.70
N ASN A 69 -2.29 -13.80 -8.23
CA ASN A 69 -2.02 -13.43 -9.61
C ASN A 69 -0.71 -14.08 -10.08
N SER A 70 -0.75 -14.73 -11.25
CA SER A 70 0.41 -15.38 -11.89
C SER A 70 1.17 -16.35 -10.98
N GLY A 71 0.46 -17.12 -10.15
CA GLY A 71 1.07 -18.10 -9.23
C GLY A 71 1.49 -17.54 -7.86
N TYR A 72 1.39 -16.22 -7.65
CA TYR A 72 1.84 -15.56 -6.42
C TYR A 72 0.71 -14.83 -5.71
N TYR A 73 0.80 -14.73 -4.37
CA TYR A 73 0.03 -13.76 -3.60
C TYR A 73 0.72 -12.40 -3.67
N ARG A 74 0.20 -11.51 -4.51
CA ARG A 74 0.75 -10.17 -4.74
C ARG A 74 0.03 -9.15 -3.86
N LEU A 75 0.77 -8.18 -3.35
CA LEU A 75 0.19 -7.00 -2.71
C LEU A 75 -0.52 -6.15 -3.74
N ALA A 76 -1.77 -5.78 -3.48
CA ALA A 76 -2.60 -4.99 -4.40
C ALA A 76 -3.50 -4.01 -3.65
N LEU A 77 -3.80 -2.88 -4.29
CA LEU A 77 -4.79 -1.92 -3.83
C LEU A 77 -6.19 -2.45 -4.13
N ASN A 78 -6.69 -3.33 -3.27
CA ASN A 78 -7.98 -4.01 -3.43
C ASN A 78 -8.97 -3.69 -2.30
N ASN A 79 -8.60 -2.80 -1.38
CA ASN A 79 -9.40 -2.38 -0.23
C ASN A 79 -9.83 -3.53 0.71
N LYS A 80 -9.10 -4.65 0.67
CA LYS A 80 -9.24 -5.79 1.58
C LYS A 80 -7.97 -5.88 2.43
N PRO A 81 -7.85 -5.08 3.51
CA PRO A 81 -6.60 -4.91 4.24
C PRO A 81 -6.03 -6.24 4.72
N TYR A 82 -4.76 -6.48 4.42
CA TYR A 82 -4.02 -7.61 4.97
C TYR A 82 -3.25 -7.16 6.22
N PRO A 83 -3.56 -7.71 7.41
CA PRO A 83 -2.90 -7.31 8.65
C PRO A 83 -1.43 -7.75 8.65
N PHE A 84 -0.54 -6.88 9.12
CA PHE A 84 0.87 -7.21 9.34
C PHE A 84 1.39 -6.64 10.67
N GLY A 85 2.46 -7.26 11.17
CA GLY A 85 3.24 -6.76 12.30
C GLY A 85 4.62 -6.31 11.86
N ILE A 86 5.28 -5.49 12.67
CA ILE A 86 6.64 -5.02 12.42
C ILE A 86 7.57 -5.71 13.41
N THR A 87 8.51 -6.51 12.92
CA THR A 87 9.53 -7.17 13.73
C THR A 87 10.89 -6.58 13.39
N LYS A 88 11.55 -5.98 14.39
CA LYS A 88 12.92 -5.51 14.23
C LYS A 88 13.86 -6.71 14.06
N VAL A 89 14.65 -6.71 12.98
CA VAL A 89 15.61 -7.79 12.69
C VAL A 89 16.80 -7.71 13.65
N ASN A 90 17.43 -6.53 13.75
CA ASN A 90 18.58 -6.32 14.61
C ASN A 90 18.13 -5.82 15.98
N LYS A 91 18.00 -6.73 16.94
CA LYS A 91 17.77 -6.40 18.34
C LYS A 91 19.15 -6.20 18.99
N ASN A 92 19.43 -4.95 19.31
CA ASN A 92 20.56 -4.63 20.17
C ASN A 92 19.98 -4.74 21.57
N ASP A 93 20.01 -5.94 22.12
CA ASP A 93 19.69 -6.13 23.52
C ASP A 93 20.84 -5.48 24.29
N ALA A 94 20.54 -4.37 24.97
CA ALA A 94 21.44 -3.72 25.90
C ALA A 94 21.39 -4.46 27.24
#